data_AF-A0A661LG68-F1
#
_entry.id   AF-A0A661LG68-F1
#
_cell.length_a   1.000
_cell.length_b   1.000
_cell.length_c   1.000
_cell.angle_alpha   90.00
_cell.angle_beta   90.00
_cell.angle_gamma   90.00
#
_symmetry.space_group_name_H-M   'P 1'
#
loop_
_entity.id
_entity.type
_entity.pdbx_description
1 polymer ?
#
loop_
_entity_poly.entity_id
_entity_poly.type
_entity_poly.pdbx_seq_one_letter_code
_entity_poly.pdbx_strand_id
1 'polypeptide(L)'
;PLQYLRFAFYFPFGVACGMFPRRIKDSLSPFKSVLPWVTLFLFGLSIIEASWAYSLGGNIWPIGSDQTKLSSALFSTALVLCFVAFDRLKVPYSRTINKLGTHSYGLYLCHYPVLGIIAKAIKQFTPWIADRGWLFLPLLFVLTTALSMLLMESVSRLPTKRFYRYLFG
;
A
#
# COMPACT_ATOMS: atom_id res chain seq x y z
N PRO A 1 16.55 -15.00 -6.40
CA PRO A 1 17.50 -14.66 -5.32
C PRO A 1 17.37 -13.23 -4.75
N LEU A 2 17.36 -12.17 -5.57
CA LEU A 2 17.21 -10.77 -5.10
C LEU A 2 15.85 -10.48 -4.44
N GLN A 3 14.77 -11.12 -4.88
CA GLN A 3 13.43 -10.96 -4.31
C GLN A 3 13.38 -11.28 -2.79
N TYR A 4 14.01 -12.38 -2.36
CA TYR A 4 14.05 -12.78 -0.95
C TYR A 4 14.96 -11.90 -0.10
N LEU A 5 16.02 -11.35 -0.71
CA LEU A 5 16.96 -10.45 -0.05
C LEU A 5 16.27 -9.16 0.40
N ARG A 6 15.26 -8.72 -0.36
CA ARG A 6 14.38 -7.61 0.06
C ARG A 6 13.63 -7.95 1.33
N PHE A 7 12.90 -9.06 1.38
CA PHE A 7 12.14 -9.44 2.59
C PHE A 7 13.05 -9.63 3.80
N ALA A 8 14.26 -10.17 3.58
CA ALA A 8 15.29 -10.28 4.60
C ALA A 8 15.84 -8.92 5.09
N PHE A 9 15.68 -7.84 4.33
CA PHE A 9 16.01 -6.48 4.78
C PHE A 9 14.81 -5.79 5.44
N TYR A 10 13.65 -5.76 4.79
CA TYR A 10 12.49 -5.00 5.27
C TYR A 10 11.94 -5.52 6.58
N PHE A 11 11.96 -6.84 6.79
CA PHE A 11 11.42 -7.41 8.02
C PHE A 11 12.30 -7.03 9.23
N PRO A 12 13.61 -7.31 9.27
CA PRO A 12 14.46 -6.87 10.38
C PRO A 12 14.52 -5.36 10.53
N PHE A 13 14.53 -4.62 9.42
CA PHE A 13 14.52 -3.16 9.45
C PHE A 13 13.24 -2.60 10.08
N GLY A 14 12.07 -3.13 9.69
CA GLY A 14 10.79 -2.78 10.30
C GLY A 14 10.74 -3.12 11.78
N VAL A 15 11.27 -4.28 12.18
CA VAL A 15 11.41 -4.66 13.60
C VAL A 15 12.32 -3.67 14.34
N ALA A 16 13.47 -3.31 13.77
CA ALA A 16 14.37 -2.32 14.38
C ALA A 16 13.70 -0.94 14.53
N CYS A 17 12.97 -0.48 13.51
CA CYS A 17 12.15 0.74 13.56
C CYS A 17 11.10 0.70 14.67
N GLY A 18 10.45 -0.44 14.87
CA GLY A 18 9.46 -0.64 15.93
C GLY A 18 10.06 -0.73 17.33
N MET A 19 11.21 -1.39 17.48
CA MET A 19 11.86 -1.62 18.78
C MET A 19 12.64 -0.40 19.29
N PHE A 20 13.27 0.36 18.38
CA PHE A 20 14.14 1.48 18.75
C PHE A 20 13.72 2.81 18.09
N PRO A 21 12.45 3.25 18.26
CA PRO A 21 11.92 4.40 17.53
C PRO A 21 12.66 5.71 17.85
N ARG A 22 13.06 5.93 19.11
CA ARG A 22 13.82 7.12 19.52
C ARG A 22 15.19 7.20 18.85
N ARG A 23 15.97 6.11 18.91
CA ARG A 23 17.32 6.05 18.36
C ARG A 23 17.33 6.24 16.84
N ILE A 24 16.37 5.62 16.15
CA ILE A 24 16.23 5.76 14.70
C ILE A 24 15.82 7.18 14.35
N LYS A 25 14.86 7.76 15.05
CA LYS A 25 14.47 9.15 14.87
C LYS A 25 15.63 10.13 15.07
N ASP A 26 16.42 9.96 16.13
CA ASP A 26 17.58 10.83 16.38
C ASP A 26 18.60 10.74 15.24
N SER A 27 18.82 9.53 14.73
CA SER A 27 19.68 9.27 13.56
C SER A 27 19.12 9.89 12.26
N LEU A 28 17.80 9.99 12.12
CA LEU A 28 17.13 10.61 10.98
C LEU A 28 16.95 12.13 11.10
N SER A 29 17.15 12.71 12.28
CA SER A 29 16.95 14.13 12.52
C SER A 29 17.73 15.05 11.55
N PRO A 30 18.99 14.74 11.14
CA PRO A 30 19.73 15.59 10.20
C PRO A 30 19.14 15.55 8.78
N PHE A 31 18.54 14.43 8.40
CA PHE A 31 18.01 14.21 7.04
C PHE A 31 16.54 14.59 6.91
N LYS A 32 15.88 15.04 7.98
CA LYS A 32 14.45 15.33 8.02
C LYS A 32 13.98 16.26 6.90
N SER A 33 14.75 17.30 6.59
CA SER A 33 14.40 18.26 5.52
C SER A 33 14.63 17.70 4.11
N VAL A 34 15.55 16.75 3.95
CA VAL A 34 15.94 16.14 2.67
C VAL A 34 15.06 14.94 2.33
N LEU A 35 14.59 14.22 3.34
CA LEU A 35 13.84 12.98 3.19
C LEU A 35 12.58 13.09 2.31
N PRO A 36 11.74 14.13 2.44
CA PRO A 36 10.58 14.32 1.55
C PRO A 36 10.99 14.47 0.09
N TRP A 37 12.08 15.19 -0.19
CA TRP A 37 12.59 15.37 -1.54
C TRP A 37 13.12 14.07 -2.14
N VAL A 38 13.85 13.29 -1.33
CA VAL A 38 14.31 11.95 -1.73
C VAL A 38 13.10 11.04 -2.00
N THR A 39 12.08 11.08 -1.15
CA THR A 39 10.85 10.31 -1.34
C THR A 39 10.14 10.71 -2.64
N LEU A 40 10.02 12.01 -2.92
CA LEU A 40 9.40 12.51 -4.15
C LEU A 40 10.21 12.14 -5.41
N PHE A 41 11.54 12.24 -5.32
CA PHE A 41 12.44 11.83 -6.40
C PHE A 41 12.31 10.33 -6.70
N LEU A 42 12.34 9.48 -5.68
CA LEU A 42 12.17 8.04 -5.81
C LEU A 42 10.78 7.66 -6.34
N PHE A 43 9.74 8.41 -5.95
CA PHE A 43 8.40 8.26 -6.51
C PHE A 43 8.40 8.51 -8.02
N GLY A 44 8.96 9.64 -8.47
CA GLY A 44 9.09 9.94 -9.90
C GLY A 44 9.89 8.88 -10.65
N LEU A 45 11.01 8.44 -10.06
CA LEU A 45 11.84 7.37 -10.63
C LEU A 45 11.08 6.05 -10.75
N SER A 46 10.22 5.73 -9.78
CA SER A 46 9.37 4.53 -9.82
C SER A 46 8.31 4.56 -10.92
N ILE A 47 7.76 5.73 -11.23
CA ILE A 47 6.84 5.93 -12.36
C ILE A 47 7.59 5.78 -13.67
N ILE A 48 8.76 6.41 -13.81
CA ILE A 48 9.57 6.33 -15.03
C ILE A 48 9.99 4.88 -15.29
N GLU A 49 10.48 4.16 -14.27
CA GLU A 49 10.83 2.74 -14.40
C GLU A 49 9.59 1.91 -14.79
N ALA A 50 8.41 2.22 -14.26
CA ALA A 50 7.17 1.58 -14.68
C ALA A 50 6.85 1.84 -16.15
N SER A 51 6.83 3.10 -16.58
CA SER A 51 6.53 3.50 -17.95
C SER A 51 7.52 2.89 -18.94
N TRP A 52 8.80 2.87 -18.58
CA TRP A 52 9.84 2.26 -19.42
C TRP A 52 9.65 0.75 -19.53
N ALA A 53 9.41 0.06 -18.41
CA ALA A 53 9.12 -1.38 -18.41
C ALA A 53 7.89 -1.73 -19.26
N TYR A 54 6.83 -0.91 -19.21
CA TYR A 54 5.65 -1.08 -20.07
C TYR A 54 5.98 -0.86 -21.56
N SER A 55 6.77 0.16 -21.88
CA SER A 55 7.15 0.48 -23.27
C SER A 55 8.05 -0.56 -23.94
N LEU A 56 8.89 -1.26 -23.15
CA LEU A 56 9.77 -2.34 -23.63
C LEU A 56 9.04 -3.67 -23.82
N GLY A 57 7.71 -3.69 -23.82
CA GLY A 57 6.92 -4.85 -24.23
C GLY A 57 6.59 -5.84 -23.12
N GLY A 58 6.63 -5.43 -21.84
CA GLY A 58 6.08 -6.15 -20.68
C GLY A 58 6.73 -7.51 -20.30
N ASN A 59 7.32 -8.20 -21.28
CA ASN A 59 7.93 -9.53 -21.18
C ASN A 59 9.44 -9.47 -20.91
N ILE A 60 10.09 -8.33 -21.14
CA ILE A 60 11.56 -8.19 -21.08
C ILE A 60 12.03 -7.79 -19.67
N TRP A 61 11.13 -7.50 -18.73
CA TRP A 61 11.57 -7.24 -17.35
C TRP A 61 11.68 -8.56 -16.56
N PRO A 62 12.89 -9.00 -16.16
CA PRO A 62 13.10 -10.35 -15.68
C PRO A 62 12.87 -10.43 -14.17
N ILE A 63 11.67 -10.12 -13.66
CA ILE A 63 11.36 -10.28 -12.22
C ILE A 63 9.89 -10.70 -12.00
N GLY A 64 9.49 -11.85 -12.54
CA GLY A 64 8.40 -12.72 -12.03
C GLY A 64 7.05 -12.08 -11.65
N SER A 65 6.22 -12.85 -10.96
CA SER A 65 4.90 -12.44 -10.43
C SER A 65 4.95 -11.39 -9.31
N ASP A 66 6.12 -10.83 -9.02
CA ASP A 66 6.36 -9.95 -7.88
C ASP A 66 6.71 -8.55 -8.40
N GLN A 67 5.69 -7.69 -8.51
CA GLN A 67 5.69 -6.37 -9.17
C GLN A 67 6.59 -5.30 -8.50
N THR A 68 7.53 -5.72 -7.67
CA THR A 68 8.20 -4.88 -6.69
C THR A 68 9.62 -4.51 -7.16
N LYS A 69 9.68 -3.37 -7.85
CA LYS A 69 10.89 -2.75 -8.43
C LYS A 69 11.83 -2.20 -7.37
N LEU A 70 13.12 -2.09 -7.67
CA LEU A 70 14.10 -1.51 -6.74
C LEU A 70 13.73 -0.07 -6.36
N SER A 71 13.31 0.75 -7.34
CA SER A 71 12.85 2.12 -7.07
C SER A 71 11.65 2.15 -6.14
N SER A 72 10.68 1.25 -6.34
CA SER A 72 9.48 1.16 -5.52
C SER A 72 9.80 0.74 -4.09
N ALA A 73 10.76 -0.16 -3.92
CA ALA A 73 11.28 -0.56 -2.63
C ALA A 73 11.92 0.64 -1.92
N LEU A 74 12.91 1.28 -2.55
CA LEU A 74 13.57 2.46 -1.99
C LEU A 74 12.58 3.58 -1.66
N PHE A 75 11.60 3.81 -2.54
CA PHE A 75 10.50 4.73 -2.31
C PHE A 75 9.70 4.37 -1.06
N SER A 76 9.26 3.11 -0.91
CA SER A 76 8.53 2.66 0.28
C SER A 76 9.34 2.84 1.57
N THR A 77 10.65 2.54 1.54
CA THR A 77 11.53 2.76 2.70
C THR A 77 11.66 4.24 3.04
N ALA A 78 11.93 5.08 2.04
CA ALA A 78 12.03 6.53 2.21
C ALA A 78 10.72 7.12 2.75
N LEU A 79 9.57 6.63 2.26
CA LEU A 79 8.25 7.05 2.73
C LEU A 79 8.02 6.67 4.20
N VAL A 80 8.31 5.43 4.59
CA VAL A 80 8.21 4.99 6.00
C VAL A 80 9.13 5.82 6.90
N LEU A 81 10.38 6.00 6.48
CA LEU A 81 11.35 6.82 7.19
C LEU A 81 10.90 8.29 7.31
N CYS A 82 10.19 8.80 6.31
CA CYS A 82 9.59 10.13 6.35
C CYS A 82 8.57 10.19 7.49
N PHE A 83 7.63 9.25 7.55
CA PHE A 83 6.68 9.20 8.67
C PHE A 83 7.34 9.04 10.05
N VAL A 84 8.45 8.29 10.15
CA VAL A 84 9.21 8.16 11.41
C VAL A 84 9.92 9.47 11.80
N ALA A 85 10.45 10.21 10.82
CA ALA A 85 11.13 11.49 11.06
C ALA A 85 10.17 12.63 11.43
N PHE A 86 8.90 12.56 10.98
CA PHE A 86 7.87 13.57 11.23
C PHE A 86 6.93 13.17 12.37
N ASP A 87 7.30 13.59 13.59
CA ASP A 87 6.71 13.16 14.87
C ASP A 87 5.22 13.51 15.08
N ARG A 88 4.74 14.64 14.53
CA ARG A 88 3.39 15.18 14.80
C ARG A 88 2.83 15.96 13.63
N LEU A 89 2.58 15.28 12.52
CA LEU A 89 1.72 15.85 11.49
C LEU A 89 0.28 15.81 12.00
N LYS A 90 -0.35 16.99 12.16
CA LYS A 90 -1.79 17.09 12.40
C LYS A 90 -2.52 16.73 11.11
N VAL A 91 -2.71 15.45 10.87
CA VAL A 91 -3.44 14.96 9.70
C VAL A 91 -4.94 15.05 9.99
N PRO A 92 -5.75 15.68 9.12
CA PRO A 92 -7.20 15.65 9.25
C PRO A 92 -7.69 14.18 9.20
N TYR A 93 -8.73 13.86 9.96
CA TYR A 93 -9.29 12.50 10.04
C TYR A 93 -8.31 11.40 10.50
N SER A 94 -7.32 11.75 11.34
CA SER A 94 -6.32 10.81 11.87
C SER A 94 -6.90 9.54 12.51
N ARG A 95 -8.05 9.64 13.19
CA ARG A 95 -8.77 8.47 13.75
C ARG A 95 -9.21 7.49 12.67
N THR A 96 -9.75 8.00 11.56
CA THR A 96 -10.21 7.17 10.43
C THR A 96 -9.03 6.53 9.72
N ILE A 97 -7.96 7.28 9.50
CA ILE A 97 -6.74 6.78 8.85
C ILE A 97 -6.08 5.68 9.71
N ASN A 98 -5.97 5.90 11.03
CA ASN A 98 -5.45 4.87 11.93
C ASN A 98 -6.34 3.61 11.93
N LYS A 99 -7.66 3.78 11.92
CA LYS A 99 -8.59 2.64 11.83
C LYS A 99 -8.41 1.86 10.52
N LEU A 100 -8.22 2.55 9.39
CA LEU A 100 -7.87 1.91 8.12
C LEU A 100 -6.55 1.13 8.23
N GLY A 101 -5.52 1.76 8.82
CA GLY A 101 -4.21 1.16 9.03
C GLY A 101 -4.26 -0.13 9.86
N THR A 102 -5.06 -0.15 10.93
CA THR A 102 -5.22 -1.36 11.76
C THR A 102 -5.93 -2.51 11.02
N HIS A 103 -6.75 -2.21 10.00
CA HIS A 103 -7.43 -3.21 9.19
C HIS A 103 -6.70 -3.52 7.87
N SER A 104 -5.51 -2.95 7.65
CA SER A 104 -4.76 -3.09 6.40
C SER A 104 -4.48 -4.54 5.99
N TYR A 105 -4.19 -5.42 6.96
CA TYR A 105 -3.99 -6.84 6.69
C TYR A 105 -5.28 -7.54 6.24
N GLY A 106 -6.40 -7.33 6.92
CA GLY A 106 -7.69 -7.87 6.50
C GLY A 106 -8.15 -7.31 5.14
N LEU A 107 -7.89 -6.02 4.87
CA LEU A 107 -8.10 -5.42 3.56
C LEU A 107 -7.25 -6.12 2.49
N TYR A 108 -5.98 -6.38 2.77
CA TYR A 108 -5.11 -7.10 1.84
C TYR A 108 -5.65 -8.50 1.49
N LEU A 109 -6.20 -9.23 2.47
CA LEU A 109 -6.76 -10.56 2.20
C LEU A 109 -8.05 -10.54 1.38
N CYS A 110 -8.90 -9.53 1.56
CA CYS A 110 -10.22 -9.51 0.93
C CYS A 110 -10.39 -8.55 -0.25
N HIS A 111 -9.45 -7.63 -0.49
CA HIS A 111 -9.60 -6.66 -1.57
C HIS A 111 -9.65 -7.34 -2.95
N TYR A 112 -8.87 -8.40 -3.20
CA TYR A 112 -8.78 -9.01 -4.53
C TYR A 112 -10.11 -9.58 -5.06
N PRO A 113 -10.85 -10.43 -4.31
CA PRO A 113 -12.16 -10.90 -4.78
C PRO A 113 -13.18 -9.77 -4.88
N VAL A 114 -13.17 -8.82 -3.93
CA VAL A 114 -14.05 -7.65 -3.93
C VAL A 114 -13.82 -6.78 -5.15
N LEU A 115 -12.55 -6.52 -5.49
CA LEU A 115 -12.11 -5.78 -6.66
C LEU A 115 -12.64 -6.42 -7.95
N GLY A 116 -12.52 -7.74 -8.08
CA GLY A 116 -13.00 -8.47 -9.25
C GLY A 116 -14.51 -8.36 -9.44
N ILE A 117 -15.29 -8.51 -8.36
CA ILE A 117 -16.75 -8.36 -8.38
C ILE A 117 -17.15 -6.94 -8.79
N ILE A 118 -16.55 -5.93 -8.15
CA ILE A 118 -16.85 -4.52 -8.43
C ILE A 118 -16.45 -4.15 -9.86
N ALA A 119 -15.25 -4.55 -10.31
CA ALA A 119 -14.79 -4.26 -11.67
C ALA A 119 -15.74 -4.87 -12.72
N LYS A 120 -16.20 -6.11 -12.50
CA LYS A 120 -17.16 -6.77 -13.41
C LYS A 120 -18.53 -6.09 -13.36
N ALA A 121 -19.01 -5.72 -12.18
CA ALA A 121 -20.28 -5.02 -12.01
C ALA A 121 -20.25 -3.65 -12.71
N ILE A 122 -19.20 -2.84 -12.54
CA ILE A 122 -19.09 -1.54 -13.21
C ILE A 122 -19.08 -1.71 -14.72
N LYS A 123 -18.30 -2.67 -15.25
CA LYS A 123 -18.28 -2.96 -16.69
C LYS A 123 -19.65 -3.36 -17.24
N GLN A 124 -20.45 -4.09 -16.46
CA GLN A 124 -21.78 -4.55 -16.89
C GLN A 124 -22.85 -3.46 -16.79
N PHE A 125 -22.88 -2.69 -15.71
CA PHE A 125 -23.96 -1.72 -15.43
C PHE A 125 -23.65 -0.29 -15.88
N THR A 126 -22.36 0.07 -15.92
CA THR A 126 -21.90 1.44 -16.20
C THR A 126 -20.63 1.43 -17.07
N PRO A 127 -20.67 0.83 -18.28
CA PRO A 127 -19.50 0.69 -19.14
C PRO A 127 -18.85 2.03 -19.50
N TRP A 128 -19.64 3.10 -19.62
CA TRP A 128 -19.15 4.46 -19.88
C TRP A 128 -18.21 5.01 -18.80
N ILE A 129 -18.29 4.51 -17.55
CA ILE A 129 -17.34 4.84 -16.48
C ILE A 129 -16.04 4.07 -16.69
N ALA A 130 -16.13 2.80 -17.10
CA ALA A 130 -14.98 1.93 -17.31
C ALA A 130 -14.04 2.47 -18.41
N ASP A 131 -14.60 3.11 -19.44
CA ASP A 131 -13.82 3.74 -20.52
C ASP A 131 -13.06 4.99 -20.05
N ARG A 132 -13.50 5.63 -18.97
CA ARG A 132 -12.86 6.80 -18.38
C ARG A 132 -11.92 6.39 -17.26
N GLY A 133 -10.74 5.89 -17.62
CA GLY A 133 -9.75 5.34 -16.68
C GLY A 133 -9.45 6.21 -15.44
N TRP A 134 -9.43 7.54 -15.60
CA TRP A 134 -9.20 8.49 -14.50
C TRP A 134 -10.36 8.59 -13.50
N LEU A 135 -11.59 8.26 -13.90
CA LEU A 135 -12.76 8.12 -13.00
C LEU A 135 -12.87 6.70 -12.48
N PHE A 136 -12.63 5.73 -13.36
CA PHE A 136 -12.72 4.32 -13.03
C PHE A 136 -11.77 3.95 -11.89
N LEU A 137 -10.51 4.40 -11.94
CA LEU A 137 -9.50 4.00 -10.96
C LEU A 137 -9.80 4.51 -9.53
N PRO A 138 -10.10 5.81 -9.30
CA PRO A 138 -10.48 6.29 -7.97
C PRO A 138 -11.78 5.65 -7.47
N LEU A 139 -12.77 5.47 -8.35
CA LEU A 139 -14.04 4.84 -7.99
C LEU A 139 -13.82 3.39 -7.55
N LEU A 140 -13.05 2.64 -8.33
CA LEU A 140 -12.71 1.26 -8.05
C LEU A 140 -11.97 1.14 -6.71
N PHE A 141 -11.02 2.03 -6.44
CA PHE A 141 -10.29 2.09 -5.18
C PHE A 141 -11.20 2.35 -3.99
N VAL A 142 -12.07 3.37 -4.08
CA VAL A 142 -12.99 3.76 -3.01
C VAL A 142 -14.00 2.63 -2.74
N LEU A 143 -14.64 2.10 -3.77
CA LEU A 143 -15.63 1.04 -3.63
C LEU A 143 -15.03 -0.25 -3.10
N THR A 144 -13.85 -0.65 -3.60
CA THR A 144 -13.17 -1.85 -3.12
C THR A 144 -12.81 -1.71 -1.65
N THR A 145 -12.19 -0.60 -1.26
CA THR A 145 -11.81 -0.36 0.13
C THR A 145 -13.03 -0.32 1.04
N ALA A 146 -14.06 0.45 0.67
CA ALA A 146 -15.29 0.57 1.45
C ALA A 146 -16.01 -0.78 1.61
N LEU A 147 -16.15 -1.55 0.52
CA LEU A 147 -16.86 -2.82 0.56
C LEU A 147 -16.07 -3.89 1.32
N SER A 148 -14.74 -3.93 1.18
CA SER A 148 -13.90 -4.79 2.01
C SER A 148 -14.01 -4.45 3.50
N MET A 149 -14.03 -3.16 3.87
CA MET A 149 -14.25 -2.74 5.26
C MET A 149 -15.65 -3.14 5.77
N LEU A 150 -16.69 -2.96 4.95
CA LEU A 150 -18.05 -3.37 5.29
C LEU A 150 -18.16 -4.89 5.48
N LEU A 151 -17.47 -5.67 4.66
CA LEU A 151 -17.43 -7.12 4.78
C LEU A 151 -16.76 -7.53 6.09
N MET A 152 -15.61 -6.92 6.42
CA MET A 152 -14.92 -7.15 7.69
C MET A 152 -15.82 -6.79 8.89
N GLU A 153 -16.44 -5.61 8.87
CA GLU A 153 -17.35 -5.16 9.94
C GLU A 153 -18.61 -6.05 10.04
N SER A 154 -19.08 -6.60 8.93
CA SER A 154 -20.22 -7.52 8.94
C SER A 154 -19.85 -8.84 9.60
N VAL A 155 -18.68 -9.41 9.28
CA VAL A 155 -18.20 -10.65 9.91
C VAL A 155 -17.93 -10.47 11.41
N SER A 156 -17.48 -9.29 11.84
CA SER A 156 -17.22 -9.03 13.26
C SER A 156 -18.50 -8.96 14.11
N ARG A 157 -19.63 -8.57 13.50
CA ARG A 157 -20.95 -8.46 14.16
C ARG A 157 -21.77 -9.75 14.10
N LEU A 158 -21.44 -10.65 13.18
CA LEU A 158 -22.13 -11.93 13.01
C LEU A 158 -21.66 -12.98 14.03
N PRO A 159 -22.45 -14.05 14.28
CA PRO A 159 -22.04 -15.17 15.12
C PRO A 159 -20.76 -15.87 14.63
N THR A 160 -20.36 -15.61 13.38
CA THR A 160 -19.08 -16.01 12.77
C THR A 160 -17.87 -15.22 13.27
N LYS A 161 -18.02 -14.31 14.24
CA LYS A 161 -16.91 -13.56 14.89
C LYS A 161 -15.74 -14.43 15.36
N ARG A 162 -15.99 -15.71 15.68
CA ARG A 162 -14.96 -16.69 16.05
C ARG A 162 -13.93 -16.91 14.93
N PHE A 163 -14.34 -16.76 13.68
CA PHE A 163 -13.49 -16.90 12.50
C PHE A 163 -12.82 -15.60 12.06
N TYR A 164 -13.22 -14.44 12.61
CA TYR A 164 -12.68 -13.14 12.22
C TYR A 164 -11.15 -13.09 12.35
N ARG A 165 -10.61 -13.57 13.49
CA ARG A 165 -9.17 -13.64 13.75
C ARG A 165 -8.43 -14.53 12.73
N TYR A 166 -9.06 -15.61 12.27
CA TYR A 166 -8.46 -16.52 11.30
C TYR A 166 -8.51 -15.99 9.87
N LEU A 167 -9.55 -15.22 9.53
CA LEU A 167 -9.77 -14.68 8.19
C LEU A 167 -9.09 -13.33 7.96
N PHE A 168 -8.93 -12.52 9.01
CA PHE A 168 -8.51 -11.12 8.88
C PHE A 168 -7.36 -10.71 9.80
N GLY A 169 -6.86 -11.61 10.67
CA GLY A 169 -5.78 -11.36 11.63
C GLY A 169 -6.26 -10.97 13.01
#